data_AF-A0A4R1KNM5-F1
#
_entry.id   AF-A0A4R1KNM5-F1
#
_cell.length_a   1.000
_cell.length_b   1.000
_cell.length_c   1.000
_cell.angle_alpha   90.00
_cell.angle_beta   90.00
_cell.angle_gamma   90.00
#
_symmetry.space_group_name_H-M   'P 1'
#
loop_
_entity.id
_entity.type
_entity.pdbx_description
1 polymer ?
#
loop_
_entity_poly.entity_id
_entity_poly.type
_entity_poly.pdbx_seq_one_letter_code
_entity_poly.pdbx_strand_id
1 'polypeptide(L)'
;MIKKMFLGVLALGLMFTSCDDDDNVIIIPDAGTLSGGPFSFIVDGQPDMVTGVSTDPSAVGTNRTFVITDLDLNILGTPPTLSDLEGVNFDGAGRGVCLIWYLRYENDTNLDTVTNAGDLTGTFSLSNSIRVERGPNADVLTGGPFNFTVDGTPDMVSGIAFENPDNRVGNNATWVITDDAGMILGTPPTLSAVEGVNFDGAGVGVCLIWYLRYENDTNIATVTNANDLTGTFHLSNSITVNRN
;
A
#
# COMPACT_ATOMS: atom_id res chain seq x y z
N MET A 1 50.20 66.72 -55.62
CA MET A 1 49.00 67.46 -55.17
C MET A 1 48.72 67.01 -53.74
N ILE A 2 48.76 67.96 -52.81
CA ILE A 2 48.72 67.81 -51.35
C ILE A 2 47.28 67.66 -50.84
N LYS A 3 47.06 66.76 -49.87
CA LYS A 3 46.18 66.86 -48.66
C LYS A 3 45.67 65.44 -48.28
N LYS A 4 45.55 65.02 -47.03
CA LYS A 4 45.99 65.49 -45.71
C LYS A 4 45.80 64.28 -44.78
N MET A 5 46.81 63.95 -43.98
CA MET A 5 46.71 63.06 -42.82
C MET A 5 45.69 63.62 -41.81
N PHE A 6 44.85 62.75 -41.25
CA PHE A 6 44.31 62.94 -39.91
C PHE A 6 44.40 61.61 -39.16
N LEU A 7 45.23 61.63 -38.11
CA LEU A 7 45.49 60.56 -37.17
C LEU A 7 44.45 60.70 -36.04
N GLY A 8 43.50 59.77 -35.97
CA GLY A 8 42.52 59.68 -34.88
C GLY A 8 42.83 58.45 -34.03
N VAL A 9 43.39 58.65 -32.85
CA VAL A 9 43.56 57.63 -31.82
C VAL A 9 42.17 57.28 -31.29
N LEU A 10 41.67 56.08 -31.60
CA LEU A 10 40.44 55.54 -30.99
C LEU A 10 40.85 54.64 -29.83
N ALA A 11 40.65 55.13 -28.61
CA ALA A 11 40.85 54.38 -27.39
C ALA A 11 39.89 53.19 -27.36
N LEU A 12 40.46 51.98 -27.35
CA LEU A 12 39.76 50.72 -27.18
C LEU A 12 39.34 50.59 -25.71
N GLY A 13 38.13 51.05 -25.40
CA GLY A 13 37.48 50.75 -24.12
C GLY A 13 37.02 49.30 -24.11
N LEU A 14 37.83 48.39 -23.57
CA LEU A 14 37.35 47.09 -23.12
C LEU A 14 36.46 47.30 -21.90
N MET A 15 35.15 47.34 -22.13
CA MET A 15 34.17 47.09 -21.08
C MET A 15 34.18 45.59 -20.82
N PHE A 16 34.82 45.17 -19.72
CA PHE A 16 34.53 43.87 -19.14
C PHE A 16 33.12 43.96 -18.57
N THR A 17 32.16 43.37 -19.29
CA THR A 17 30.87 43.02 -18.69
C THR A 17 31.14 41.90 -17.69
N SER A 18 31.08 42.22 -16.39
CA SER A 18 30.97 41.23 -15.33
C SER A 18 29.57 40.64 -15.45
N CYS A 19 29.45 39.47 -16.07
CA CYS A 19 28.27 38.64 -15.90
C CYS A 19 28.39 37.95 -14.55
N ASP A 20 28.03 38.66 -13.48
CA ASP A 20 27.60 38.00 -12.23
C ASP A 20 26.10 37.68 -12.41
N ASP A 21 25.78 36.80 -13.35
CA ASP A 21 24.45 36.18 -13.41
C ASP A 21 24.49 34.94 -12.51
N ASP A 22 24.64 35.18 -11.21
CA ASP A 22 24.27 34.22 -10.16
C ASP A 22 22.73 34.27 -10.02
N ASP A 23 22.03 34.11 -11.14
CA ASP A 23 20.61 33.80 -11.14
C ASP A 23 20.51 32.40 -10.56
N ASN A 24 20.28 32.34 -9.25
CA ASN A 24 20.05 31.11 -8.52
C ASN A 24 18.81 30.45 -9.13
N VAL A 25 19.00 29.60 -10.15
CA VAL A 25 17.91 28.91 -10.85
C VAL A 25 17.22 28.02 -9.82
N ILE A 26 16.08 28.49 -9.33
CA ILE A 26 15.22 27.71 -8.44
C ILE A 26 14.60 26.61 -9.31
N ILE A 27 15.11 25.39 -9.17
CA ILE A 27 14.48 24.21 -9.76
C ILE A 27 13.23 23.92 -8.94
N ILE A 28 12.07 23.93 -9.60
CA ILE A 28 10.80 23.49 -9.01
C ILE A 28 10.62 22.03 -9.44
N PRO A 29 10.70 21.06 -8.52
CA PRO A 29 10.54 19.66 -8.87
C PRO A 29 9.15 19.37 -9.46
N ASP A 30 9.12 18.46 -10.42
CA ASP A 30 7.91 17.88 -10.99
C ASP A 30 8.17 16.41 -11.26
N ALA A 31 7.48 15.52 -10.55
CA ALA A 31 7.62 14.08 -10.74
C ALA A 31 6.85 13.56 -11.97
N GLY A 32 5.94 14.36 -12.52
CA GLY A 32 5.09 13.97 -13.64
C GLY A 32 4.26 12.71 -13.36
N THR A 33 3.94 11.98 -14.42
CA THR A 33 3.15 10.73 -14.32
C THR A 33 4.05 9.50 -14.19
N LEU A 34 3.76 8.66 -13.20
CA LEU A 34 4.32 7.32 -13.09
C LEU A 34 3.40 6.32 -13.79
N SER A 35 3.93 5.60 -14.78
CA SER A 35 3.18 4.65 -15.61
C SER A 35 3.63 3.20 -15.37
N GLY A 36 2.73 2.26 -15.65
CA GLY A 36 2.87 0.83 -15.35
C GLY A 36 1.69 0.33 -14.51
N GLY A 37 1.72 -0.92 -14.08
CA GLY A 37 0.73 -1.51 -13.15
C GLY A 37 -0.75 -1.38 -13.58
N PRO A 38 -1.71 -1.56 -12.63
CA PRO A 38 -1.49 -2.06 -11.27
C PRO A 38 -0.89 -3.47 -11.27
N PHE A 39 -0.25 -3.84 -10.17
CA PHE A 39 0.36 -5.16 -10.01
C PHE A 39 -0.43 -6.00 -9.01
N SER A 40 -0.52 -7.30 -9.25
CA SER A 40 -1.16 -8.26 -8.36
C SER A 40 -0.30 -9.50 -8.24
N PHE A 41 0.01 -9.88 -7.01
CA PHE A 41 0.90 -10.98 -6.66
C PHE A 41 0.24 -11.90 -5.64
N ILE A 42 0.66 -13.16 -5.61
CA ILE A 42 0.28 -14.12 -4.58
C ILE A 42 1.48 -14.29 -3.67
N VAL A 43 1.28 -14.04 -2.37
CA VAL A 43 2.35 -14.28 -1.38
C VAL A 43 2.46 -15.78 -1.12
N ASP A 44 3.34 -16.44 -1.88
CA ASP A 44 3.57 -17.89 -1.91
C ASP A 44 5.01 -18.30 -1.52
N GLY A 45 5.86 -17.33 -1.19
CA GLY A 45 7.26 -17.53 -0.84
C GLY A 45 8.22 -17.55 -2.02
N GLN A 46 7.74 -17.35 -3.26
CA GLN A 46 8.58 -17.07 -4.41
C GLN A 46 8.76 -15.55 -4.59
N PRO A 47 9.92 -15.09 -5.09
CA PRO A 47 10.12 -13.67 -5.32
C PRO A 47 9.17 -13.09 -6.38
N ASP A 48 8.48 -12.02 -6.00
CA ASP A 48 7.58 -11.26 -6.86
C ASP A 48 8.14 -9.87 -7.12
N MET A 49 8.48 -9.57 -8.37
CA MET A 49 9.01 -8.26 -8.76
C MET A 49 8.08 -7.54 -9.74
N VAL A 50 7.96 -6.22 -9.58
CA VAL A 50 7.31 -5.37 -10.59
C VAL A 50 8.20 -5.23 -11.81
N THR A 51 7.59 -5.13 -12.99
CA THR A 51 8.32 -4.86 -14.25
C THR A 51 7.53 -3.89 -15.12
N GLY A 52 8.23 -3.14 -15.96
CA GLY A 52 7.59 -2.25 -16.94
C GLY A 52 7.06 -0.94 -16.33
N VAL A 53 7.59 -0.55 -15.18
CA VAL A 53 7.36 0.77 -14.61
C VAL A 53 8.17 1.80 -15.41
N SER A 54 7.58 2.95 -15.71
CA SER A 54 8.27 4.04 -16.41
C SER A 54 7.89 5.40 -15.84
N THR A 55 8.89 6.26 -15.66
CA THR A 55 8.73 7.64 -15.18
C THR A 55 8.49 8.61 -16.33
N ASP A 56 7.85 9.74 -16.04
CA ASP A 56 7.67 10.82 -17.01
C ASP A 56 9.03 11.33 -17.54
N PRO A 57 9.26 11.34 -18.87
CA PRO A 57 10.50 11.84 -19.45
C PRO A 57 10.75 13.34 -19.19
N SER A 58 9.69 14.09 -18.89
CA SER A 58 9.75 15.52 -18.60
C SER A 58 9.90 15.85 -17.11
N ALA A 59 9.96 14.85 -16.23
CA ALA A 59 10.12 15.08 -14.80
C ALA A 59 11.41 15.88 -14.50
N VAL A 60 11.32 16.84 -13.58
CA VAL A 60 12.42 17.75 -13.17
C VAL A 60 12.63 17.75 -11.66
N GLY A 61 13.83 18.17 -11.21
CA GLY A 61 14.30 18.12 -9.83
C GLY A 61 15.74 17.57 -9.75
N THR A 62 16.58 18.09 -8.87
CA THR A 62 18.00 17.69 -8.77
C THR A 62 18.13 16.22 -8.37
N ASN A 63 17.35 15.79 -7.39
CA ASN A 63 17.35 14.42 -6.88
C ASN A 63 16.10 13.66 -7.32
N ARG A 64 16.18 12.32 -7.24
CA ARG A 64 15.11 11.40 -7.61
C ARG A 64 15.20 10.10 -6.82
N THR A 65 14.04 9.52 -6.52
CA THR A 65 13.93 8.18 -5.96
C THR A 65 12.52 7.64 -6.22
N PHE A 66 12.32 6.34 -6.05
CA PHE A 66 11.00 5.80 -5.78
C PHE A 66 10.73 5.82 -4.28
N VAL A 67 9.46 5.90 -3.91
CA VAL A 67 9.00 5.73 -2.52
C VAL A 67 7.93 4.63 -2.57
N ILE A 68 8.06 3.61 -1.72
CA ILE A 68 7.06 2.57 -1.56
C ILE A 68 6.40 2.79 -0.21
N THR A 69 5.08 2.92 -0.17
CA THR A 69 4.32 3.10 1.07
C THR A 69 3.25 2.04 1.26
N ASP A 70 2.75 1.87 2.48
CA ASP A 70 1.42 1.28 2.69
C ASP A 70 0.29 2.27 2.32
N LEU A 71 -0.96 1.91 2.62
CA LEU A 71 -2.14 2.74 2.38
C LEU A 71 -2.23 3.95 3.32
N ASP A 72 -1.59 3.91 4.48
CA ASP A 72 -1.52 5.00 5.46
C ASP A 72 -0.29 5.89 5.24
N LEU A 73 0.40 5.69 4.11
CA LEU A 73 1.61 6.40 3.67
C LEU A 73 2.87 6.13 4.50
N ASN A 74 2.88 5.11 5.36
CA ASN A 74 4.12 4.71 6.02
C ASN A 74 5.10 4.18 4.99
N ILE A 75 6.34 4.69 5.02
CA ILE A 75 7.38 4.37 4.04
C ILE A 75 7.93 2.98 4.34
N LEU A 76 7.76 2.07 3.38
CA LEU A 76 8.26 0.70 3.40
C LEU A 76 9.63 0.58 2.75
N GLY A 77 9.96 1.49 1.82
CA GLY A 77 11.27 1.53 1.17
C GLY A 77 11.43 2.69 0.20
N THR A 78 12.68 3.01 -0.14
CA THR A 78 13.05 4.11 -1.04
C THR A 78 14.05 3.67 -2.12
N PRO A 79 13.62 2.84 -3.11
CA PRO A 79 14.53 2.38 -4.16
C PRO A 79 15.07 3.56 -4.99
N PRO A 80 16.40 3.77 -5.05
CA PRO A 80 16.96 4.99 -5.64
C PRO A 80 16.90 5.01 -7.17
N THR A 81 16.80 3.85 -7.81
CA THR A 81 16.69 3.73 -9.27
C THR A 81 15.56 2.80 -9.70
N LEU A 82 15.18 2.87 -10.98
CA LEU A 82 14.18 1.97 -11.56
C LEU A 82 14.64 0.50 -11.46
N SER A 83 15.93 0.23 -11.67
CA SER A 83 16.48 -1.12 -11.52
C SER A 83 16.40 -1.62 -10.08
N ASP A 84 16.55 -0.74 -9.09
CA ASP A 84 16.40 -1.13 -7.68
C ASP A 84 14.93 -1.39 -7.36
N LEU A 85 14.01 -0.59 -7.90
CA LEU A 85 12.56 -0.82 -7.78
C LEU A 85 12.15 -2.17 -8.38
N GLU A 86 12.59 -2.47 -9.61
CA GLU A 86 12.33 -3.75 -10.27
C GLU A 86 13.06 -4.92 -9.62
N GLY A 87 14.00 -4.65 -8.70
CA GLY A 87 14.67 -5.64 -7.86
C GLY A 87 13.96 -5.89 -6.51
N VAL A 88 12.96 -5.10 -6.15
CA VAL A 88 12.22 -5.27 -4.88
C VAL A 88 11.37 -6.54 -4.96
N ASN A 89 11.56 -7.43 -3.98
CA ASN A 89 10.69 -8.58 -3.78
C ASN A 89 9.47 -8.20 -2.93
N PHE A 90 8.30 -8.15 -3.56
CA PHE A 90 7.03 -7.81 -2.92
C PHE A 90 6.42 -8.96 -2.11
N ASP A 91 6.77 -10.22 -2.37
CA ASP A 91 6.37 -11.37 -1.56
C ASP A 91 6.91 -11.24 -0.11
N GLY A 92 8.19 -10.87 0.02
CA GLY A 92 8.87 -10.74 1.32
C GLY A 92 8.34 -9.61 2.21
N ALA A 93 7.57 -8.67 1.64
CA ALA A 93 6.97 -7.56 2.37
C ALA A 93 5.59 -7.91 2.96
N GLY A 94 5.12 -9.15 2.80
CA GLY A 94 3.87 -9.65 3.36
C GLY A 94 2.63 -9.25 2.56
N ARG A 95 1.47 -9.73 3.03
CA ARG A 95 0.17 -9.56 2.39
C ARG A 95 -0.39 -8.15 2.58
N GLY A 96 -1.26 -7.75 1.67
CA GLY A 96 -1.94 -6.46 1.68
C GLY A 96 -1.52 -5.58 0.52
N VAL A 97 -1.70 -4.28 0.67
CA VAL A 97 -1.52 -3.32 -0.42
C VAL A 97 -0.34 -2.41 -0.13
N CYS A 98 0.41 -2.07 -1.16
CA CYS A 98 1.35 -0.97 -1.11
C CYS A 98 1.22 -0.10 -2.37
N LEU A 99 1.78 1.10 -2.28
CA LEU A 99 1.75 2.12 -3.31
C LEU A 99 3.18 2.47 -3.70
N ILE A 100 3.46 2.51 -4.99
CA ILE A 100 4.74 2.96 -5.55
C ILE A 100 4.55 4.37 -6.06
N TRP A 101 5.45 5.27 -5.67
CA TRP A 101 5.48 6.67 -6.05
C TRP A 101 6.84 7.00 -6.67
N TYR A 102 6.89 8.01 -7.52
CA TYR A 102 8.13 8.63 -7.97
C TYR A 102 8.26 10.01 -7.34
N LEU A 103 9.39 10.26 -6.70
CA LEU A 103 9.69 11.49 -5.98
C LEU A 103 10.81 12.23 -6.70
N ARG A 104 10.57 13.50 -7.01
CA ARG A 104 11.61 14.47 -7.41
C ARG A 104 11.74 15.53 -6.34
N TYR A 105 12.97 15.84 -5.98
CA TYR A 105 13.21 16.66 -4.79
C TYR A 105 14.56 17.39 -4.82
N GLU A 106 14.68 18.40 -3.97
CA GLU A 106 15.91 19.15 -3.74
C GLU A 106 16.53 18.82 -2.37
N ASN A 107 17.75 19.32 -2.12
CA ASN A 107 18.54 18.95 -0.94
C ASN A 107 17.93 19.35 0.41
N ASP A 108 16.91 20.21 0.42
CA ASP A 108 16.18 20.63 1.63
C ASP A 108 15.06 19.65 2.04
N THR A 109 14.79 18.61 1.23
CA THR A 109 13.73 17.63 1.52
C THR A 109 14.15 16.64 2.61
N ASN A 110 13.28 16.43 3.59
CA ASN A 110 13.55 15.65 4.80
C ASN A 110 13.40 14.12 4.66
N LEU A 111 13.54 13.57 3.45
CA LEU A 111 13.26 12.16 3.11
C LEU A 111 13.95 11.16 4.05
N ASP A 112 15.22 11.40 4.39
CA ASP A 112 16.03 10.48 5.20
C ASP A 112 15.63 10.43 6.69
N THR A 113 14.71 11.29 7.12
CA THR A 113 14.33 11.44 8.54
C THR A 113 12.85 11.13 8.82
N VAL A 114 12.03 11.01 7.79
CA VAL A 114 10.60 10.71 7.91
C VAL A 114 10.32 9.22 7.79
N THR A 115 9.29 8.76 8.49
CA THR A 115 8.77 7.39 8.37
C THR A 115 7.44 7.34 7.64
N ASN A 116 6.79 8.48 7.40
CA ASN A 116 5.52 8.60 6.69
C ASN A 116 5.66 9.64 5.56
N ALA A 117 5.21 9.30 4.35
CA ALA A 117 5.34 10.19 3.19
C ALA A 117 4.45 11.44 3.29
N GLY A 118 3.39 11.41 4.12
CA GLY A 118 2.58 12.57 4.45
C GLY A 118 3.32 13.64 5.27
N ASP A 119 4.42 13.27 5.92
CA ASP A 119 5.26 14.18 6.72
C ASP A 119 6.46 14.76 5.94
N LEU A 120 6.50 14.52 4.62
CA LEU A 120 7.52 15.10 3.76
C LEU A 120 7.40 16.64 3.75
N THR A 121 8.53 17.31 3.97
CA THR A 121 8.67 18.76 3.94
C THR A 121 9.90 19.14 3.10
N GLY A 122 10.03 20.41 2.73
CA GLY A 122 11.06 20.91 1.81
C GLY A 122 10.52 21.06 0.38
N THR A 123 11.42 21.09 -0.60
CA THR A 123 11.08 21.33 -2.00
C THR A 123 11.03 20.01 -2.78
N PHE A 124 9.82 19.50 -3.01
CA PHE A 124 9.61 18.21 -3.69
C PHE A 124 8.31 18.15 -4.51
N SER A 125 8.20 17.12 -5.34
CA SER A 125 6.99 16.71 -6.06
C SER A 125 6.89 15.18 -6.07
N LEU A 126 5.69 14.67 -5.78
CA LEU A 126 5.36 13.25 -5.79
C LEU A 126 4.39 12.97 -6.95
N SER A 127 4.63 11.90 -7.71
CA SER A 127 3.77 11.49 -8.83
C SER A 127 2.41 10.96 -8.36
N ASN A 128 1.55 10.54 -9.29
CA ASN A 128 0.51 9.57 -8.97
C ASN A 128 1.13 8.26 -8.42
N SER A 129 0.36 7.49 -7.66
CA SER A 129 0.77 6.15 -7.20
C SER A 129 0.47 5.05 -8.22
N ILE A 130 1.28 4.01 -8.24
CA ILE A 130 0.93 2.70 -8.77
C ILE A 130 0.57 1.78 -7.61
N ARG A 131 -0.57 1.11 -7.69
CA ARG A 131 -1.03 0.15 -6.68
C ARG A 131 -0.43 -1.25 -6.92
N VAL A 132 0.04 -1.87 -5.84
CA VAL A 132 0.51 -3.26 -5.80
C VAL A 132 -0.30 -4.03 -4.75
N GLU A 133 -1.02 -5.06 -5.20
CA GLU A 133 -1.82 -5.92 -4.35
C GLU A 133 -1.11 -7.26 -4.12
N ARG A 134 -0.91 -7.64 -2.85
CA ARG A 134 -0.22 -8.87 -2.44
C ARG A 134 -1.19 -9.76 -1.69
N GLY A 135 -1.77 -10.72 -2.40
CA GLY A 135 -2.89 -11.51 -1.94
C GLY A 135 -2.57 -12.95 -1.58
N PRO A 136 -3.58 -13.67 -1.07
CA PRO A 136 -4.83 -13.13 -0.53
C PRO A 136 -4.59 -12.37 0.78
N ASN A 137 -5.41 -11.37 1.09
CA ASN A 137 -5.39 -10.66 2.37
C ASN A 137 -6.80 -10.45 2.93
N ALA A 138 -7.14 -11.10 4.04
CA ALA A 138 -8.40 -10.92 4.76
C ALA A 138 -8.48 -9.65 5.63
N ASP A 139 -7.35 -8.96 5.85
CA ASP A 139 -7.23 -7.82 6.74
C ASP A 139 -7.58 -8.15 8.21
N VAL A 140 -7.41 -7.17 9.11
CA VAL A 140 -7.72 -7.30 10.53
C VAL A 140 -9.19 -6.98 10.78
N LEU A 141 -9.89 -7.88 11.47
CA LEU A 141 -11.24 -7.67 11.96
C LEU A 141 -11.21 -6.86 13.26
N THR A 142 -12.09 -5.87 13.35
CA THR A 142 -12.39 -5.09 14.55
C THR A 142 -13.84 -5.33 15.00
N GLY A 143 -14.12 -4.97 16.25
CA GLY A 143 -15.39 -5.27 16.93
C GLY A 143 -15.25 -6.41 17.93
N GLY A 144 -16.34 -6.72 18.63
CA GLY A 144 -16.35 -7.70 19.73
C GLY A 144 -15.32 -7.41 20.84
N PRO A 145 -14.95 -8.41 21.66
CA PRO A 145 -15.62 -9.71 21.76
C PRO A 145 -17.09 -9.55 22.18
N PHE A 146 -17.92 -10.54 21.86
CA PHE A 146 -19.33 -10.56 22.25
C PHE A 146 -19.55 -11.52 23.42
N ASN A 147 -20.48 -11.17 24.31
CA ASN A 147 -20.84 -11.99 25.47
C ASN A 147 -22.36 -12.09 25.54
N PHE A 148 -22.87 -13.32 25.47
CA PHE A 148 -24.29 -13.66 25.48
C PHE A 148 -24.61 -14.64 26.61
N THR A 149 -25.86 -14.66 27.03
CA THR A 149 -26.39 -15.65 27.99
C THR A 149 -27.35 -16.55 27.23
N VAL A 150 -27.17 -17.86 27.35
CA VAL A 150 -28.05 -18.82 26.68
C VAL A 150 -29.37 -18.90 27.45
N ASP A 151 -30.34 -18.06 27.07
CA ASP A 151 -31.62 -17.89 27.76
C ASP A 151 -32.85 -18.19 26.88
N GLY A 152 -32.65 -18.59 25.62
CA GLY A 152 -33.71 -18.86 24.66
C GLY A 152 -34.16 -17.63 23.86
N THR A 153 -33.59 -16.46 24.13
CA THR A 153 -33.77 -15.25 23.31
C THR A 153 -32.71 -15.21 22.22
N PRO A 154 -33.06 -14.90 20.97
CA PRO A 154 -32.08 -14.80 19.91
C PRO A 154 -31.00 -13.74 20.18
N ASP A 155 -29.74 -14.16 20.10
CA ASP A 155 -28.56 -13.32 20.28
C ASP A 155 -27.79 -13.18 18.96
N MET A 156 -27.70 -11.95 18.45
CA MET A 156 -26.98 -11.64 17.21
C MET A 156 -25.82 -10.68 17.46
N VAL A 157 -24.72 -10.87 16.73
CA VAL A 157 -23.59 -9.94 16.72
C VAL A 157 -23.86 -8.73 15.82
N SER A 158 -23.19 -7.61 16.10
CA SER A 158 -23.22 -6.43 15.24
C SER A 158 -21.96 -5.58 15.42
N GLY A 159 -21.66 -4.73 14.43
CA GLY A 159 -20.55 -3.77 14.52
C GLY A 159 -19.18 -4.39 14.27
N ILE A 160 -19.13 -5.52 13.58
CA ILE A 160 -17.89 -6.08 13.05
C ILE A 160 -17.45 -5.24 11.86
N ALA A 161 -16.19 -4.86 11.82
CA ALA A 161 -15.61 -4.08 10.72
C ALA A 161 -14.19 -4.58 10.38
N PHE A 162 -13.61 -3.99 9.35
CA PHE A 162 -12.21 -4.18 8.98
C PHE A 162 -11.41 -2.96 9.42
N GLU A 163 -10.18 -3.15 9.88
CA GLU A 163 -9.28 -2.05 10.25
C GLU A 163 -8.95 -1.19 9.01
N ASN A 164 -8.63 -1.83 7.88
CA ASN A 164 -8.42 -1.17 6.60
C ASN A 164 -9.12 -1.92 5.46
N PRO A 165 -10.38 -1.56 5.14
CA PRO A 165 -11.17 -2.25 4.12
C PRO A 165 -10.53 -2.32 2.73
N ASP A 166 -9.66 -1.37 2.39
CA ASP A 166 -8.98 -1.23 1.10
C ASP A 166 -7.67 -2.05 1.02
N ASN A 167 -7.22 -2.60 2.15
CA ASN A 167 -6.05 -3.48 2.26
C ASN A 167 -6.35 -4.94 1.88
N ARG A 168 -7.63 -5.30 1.72
CA ARG A 168 -8.06 -6.68 1.42
C ARG A 168 -7.78 -7.05 -0.03
N VAL A 169 -7.23 -8.24 -0.25
CA VAL A 169 -6.81 -8.76 -1.57
C VAL A 169 -7.27 -10.21 -1.76
N GLY A 170 -7.49 -10.65 -2.99
CA GLY A 170 -7.81 -12.04 -3.36
C GLY A 170 -9.12 -12.16 -4.14
N ASN A 171 -9.30 -13.23 -4.92
CA ASN A 171 -10.46 -13.32 -5.83
C ASN A 171 -11.76 -13.74 -5.15
N ASN A 172 -11.68 -14.57 -4.10
CA ASN A 172 -12.85 -15.06 -3.37
C ASN A 172 -12.83 -14.64 -1.90
N ALA A 173 -14.00 -14.63 -1.28
CA ALA A 173 -14.19 -14.31 0.12
C ALA A 173 -15.34 -15.08 0.75
N THR A 174 -15.23 -15.39 2.04
CA THR A 174 -16.34 -15.86 2.86
C THR A 174 -16.08 -15.54 4.33
N TRP A 175 -17.11 -15.62 5.16
CA TRP A 175 -16.94 -15.68 6.61
C TRP A 175 -16.84 -17.15 7.04
N VAL A 176 -16.12 -17.40 8.14
CA VAL A 176 -16.03 -18.72 8.75
C VAL A 176 -16.41 -18.55 10.22
N ILE A 177 -17.33 -19.36 10.70
CA ILE A 177 -17.67 -19.45 12.12
C ILE A 177 -17.21 -20.82 12.60
N THR A 178 -16.38 -20.84 13.64
CA THR A 178 -15.88 -22.08 14.25
C THR A 178 -16.24 -22.17 15.72
N ASP A 179 -16.13 -23.35 16.30
CA ASP A 179 -15.95 -23.48 17.75
C ASP A 179 -14.50 -23.09 18.16
N ASP A 180 -14.16 -23.28 19.45
CA ASP A 180 -12.84 -23.02 20.00
C ASP A 180 -11.76 -24.04 19.58
N ALA A 181 -12.16 -25.20 19.06
CA ALA A 181 -11.28 -26.21 18.47
C ALA A 181 -11.07 -26.02 16.96
N GLY A 182 -11.71 -25.01 16.35
CA GLY A 182 -11.62 -24.71 14.92
C GLY A 182 -12.57 -25.53 14.04
N MET A 183 -13.48 -26.34 14.60
CA MET A 183 -14.50 -27.03 13.80
C MET A 183 -15.44 -26.00 13.18
N ILE A 184 -15.66 -26.09 11.88
CA ILE A 184 -16.48 -25.14 11.13
C ILE A 184 -17.96 -25.43 11.43
N LEU A 185 -18.62 -24.44 12.03
CA LEU A 185 -20.05 -24.44 12.31
C LEU A 185 -20.85 -23.83 11.15
N GLY A 186 -20.24 -22.94 10.37
CA GLY A 186 -20.84 -22.38 9.18
C GLY A 186 -19.90 -21.48 8.39
N THR A 187 -20.28 -21.22 7.13
CA THR A 187 -19.53 -20.35 6.20
C THR A 187 -20.43 -19.26 5.60
N PRO A 188 -20.85 -18.25 6.39
CA PRO A 188 -21.77 -17.22 5.88
C PRO A 188 -21.13 -16.43 4.71
N PRO A 189 -21.86 -16.18 3.62
CA PRO A 189 -21.28 -15.54 2.44
C PRO A 189 -21.06 -14.03 2.61
N THR A 190 -21.72 -13.39 3.59
CA THR A 190 -21.69 -11.94 3.79
C THR A 190 -21.69 -11.59 5.28
N LEU A 191 -21.25 -10.37 5.62
CA LEU A 191 -21.31 -9.89 7.01
C LEU A 191 -22.74 -9.84 7.53
N SER A 192 -23.69 -9.40 6.70
CA SER A 192 -25.11 -9.40 7.08
C SER A 192 -25.64 -10.81 7.39
N ALA A 193 -25.11 -11.85 6.73
CA ALA A 193 -25.45 -13.24 7.07
C ALA A 193 -24.84 -13.67 8.41
N VAL A 194 -23.63 -13.19 8.77
CA VAL A 194 -23.04 -13.38 10.10
C VAL A 194 -23.87 -12.68 11.18
N GLU A 195 -24.23 -11.41 10.96
CA GLU A 195 -25.05 -10.61 11.88
C GLU A 195 -26.50 -11.12 11.98
N GLY A 196 -26.91 -12.03 11.09
CA GLY A 196 -28.19 -12.75 11.17
C GLY A 196 -28.12 -14.08 11.94
N VAL A 197 -26.93 -14.55 12.33
CA VAL A 197 -26.78 -15.81 13.08
C VAL A 197 -27.25 -15.62 14.52
N ASN A 198 -28.15 -16.51 14.96
CA ASN A 198 -28.53 -16.62 16.37
C ASN A 198 -27.52 -17.49 17.13
N PHE A 199 -26.73 -16.87 18.00
CA PHE A 199 -25.71 -17.54 18.81
C PHE A 199 -26.28 -18.25 20.06
N ASP A 200 -27.46 -17.87 20.54
CA ASP A 200 -28.17 -18.57 21.63
C ASP A 200 -28.54 -20.02 21.21
N GLY A 201 -28.96 -20.18 19.95
CA GLY A 201 -29.40 -21.48 19.40
C GLY A 201 -28.29 -22.55 19.30
N ALA A 202 -27.03 -22.17 19.46
CA ALA A 202 -25.89 -23.08 19.39
C ALA A 202 -25.45 -23.61 20.78
N GLY A 203 -26.13 -23.23 21.86
CA GLY A 203 -25.84 -23.67 23.24
C GLY A 203 -24.66 -22.94 23.90
N VAL A 204 -24.30 -23.37 25.12
CA VAL A 204 -23.18 -22.78 25.88
C VAL A 204 -21.83 -23.11 25.24
N GLY A 205 -20.87 -22.19 25.35
CA GLY A 205 -19.51 -22.35 24.85
C GLY A 205 -19.00 -21.15 24.08
N VAL A 206 -17.88 -21.34 23.39
CA VAL A 206 -17.21 -20.27 22.63
C VAL A 206 -17.38 -20.52 21.14
N CYS A 207 -17.61 -19.45 20.37
CA CYS A 207 -17.46 -19.46 18.92
C CYS A 207 -16.45 -18.40 18.50
N LEU A 208 -15.82 -18.62 17.35
CA LEU A 208 -14.90 -17.68 16.73
C LEU A 208 -15.43 -17.30 15.35
N ILE A 209 -15.43 -16.01 15.06
CA ILE A 209 -15.84 -15.45 13.76
C ILE A 209 -14.57 -14.99 13.03
N TRP A 210 -14.42 -15.44 11.80
CA TRP A 210 -13.27 -15.15 10.95
C TRP A 210 -13.72 -14.64 9.59
N TYR A 211 -12.85 -13.92 8.90
CA TYR A 211 -12.98 -13.61 7.49
C TYR A 211 -11.88 -14.30 6.70
N LEU A 212 -12.24 -14.93 5.59
CA LEU A 212 -11.34 -15.70 4.74
C LEU A 212 -11.28 -15.06 3.35
N ARG A 213 -10.08 -14.78 2.87
CA ARG A 213 -9.80 -14.49 1.45
C ARG A 213 -9.00 -15.61 0.85
N TYR A 214 -9.37 -16.05 -0.36
CA TYR A 214 -8.84 -17.27 -0.92
C TYR A 214 -8.91 -17.33 -2.45
N GLU A 215 -8.09 -18.20 -3.03
CA GLU A 215 -8.08 -18.52 -4.45
C GLU A 215 -8.78 -19.86 -4.73
N ASN A 216 -8.98 -20.16 -6.01
CA ASN A 216 -9.81 -21.30 -6.46
C ASN A 216 -9.25 -22.68 -6.06
N ASP A 217 -8.01 -22.76 -5.60
CA ASP A 217 -7.35 -23.98 -5.12
C ASP A 217 -7.66 -24.32 -3.65
N THR A 218 -8.39 -23.45 -2.93
CA THR A 218 -8.69 -23.64 -1.51
C THR A 218 -9.80 -24.67 -1.26
N ASN A 219 -9.65 -25.49 -0.22
CA ASN A 219 -10.57 -26.59 0.12
C ASN A 219 -11.79 -26.19 0.99
N ILE A 220 -12.05 -24.89 1.20
CA ILE A 220 -13.06 -24.35 2.13
C ILE A 220 -14.47 -24.94 1.93
N ALA A 221 -14.83 -25.33 0.71
CA ALA A 221 -16.14 -25.91 0.41
C ALA A 221 -16.35 -27.33 0.99
N THR A 222 -15.28 -28.00 1.43
CA THR A 222 -15.31 -29.42 1.86
C THR A 222 -14.63 -29.68 3.20
N VAL A 223 -13.78 -28.76 3.66
CA VAL A 223 -13.07 -28.90 4.93
C VAL A 223 -14.03 -28.77 6.11
N THR A 224 -13.78 -29.51 7.18
CA THR A 224 -14.64 -29.51 8.39
C THR A 224 -14.01 -28.81 9.58
N ASN A 225 -12.69 -28.63 9.58
CA ASN A 225 -11.94 -27.87 10.59
C ASN A 225 -11.07 -26.81 9.90
N ALA A 226 -11.10 -25.57 10.38
CA ALA A 226 -10.35 -24.46 9.81
C ALA A 226 -8.83 -24.65 9.89
N ASN A 227 -8.33 -25.46 10.83
CA ASN A 227 -6.91 -25.82 10.92
C ASN A 227 -6.45 -26.71 9.76
N ASP A 228 -7.39 -27.37 9.05
CA ASP A 228 -7.12 -28.23 7.90
C ASP A 228 -7.33 -27.51 6.56
N LEU A 229 -7.44 -26.17 6.58
CA LEU A 229 -7.49 -25.36 5.36
C LEU A 229 -6.21 -25.53 4.57
N THR A 230 -6.36 -25.78 3.27
CA THR A 230 -5.26 -25.92 2.30
C THR A 230 -5.55 -25.09 1.06
N GLY A 231 -4.52 -24.90 0.22
CA GLY A 231 -4.56 -24.00 -0.93
C GLY A 231 -4.08 -22.61 -0.58
N THR A 232 -4.36 -21.65 -1.45
CA THR A 232 -3.89 -20.27 -1.33
C THR A 232 -4.92 -19.40 -0.64
N PHE A 233 -4.69 -19.07 0.64
CA PHE A 233 -5.63 -18.30 1.44
C PHE A 233 -4.98 -17.42 2.52
N HIS A 234 -5.76 -16.47 3.03
CA HIS A 234 -5.50 -15.74 4.27
C HIS A 234 -6.77 -15.75 5.14
N LEU A 235 -6.65 -16.25 6.36
CA LEU A 235 -7.67 -16.17 7.41
C LEU A 235 -7.32 -15.00 8.33
N SER A 236 -8.28 -14.13 8.65
CA SER A 236 -8.08 -12.98 9.54
C SER A 236 -7.77 -13.42 10.99
N ASN A 237 -7.59 -12.46 11.89
CA ASN A 237 -7.82 -12.72 13.31
C ASN A 237 -9.28 -13.14 13.56
N SER A 238 -9.54 -13.83 14.67
CA SER A 238 -10.88 -14.15 15.12
C SER A 238 -11.50 -13.06 15.99
N ILE A 239 -12.80 -12.89 15.89
CA ILE A 239 -13.62 -12.27 16.93
C ILE A 239 -14.25 -13.36 17.79
N THR A 240 -14.12 -13.23 19.10
CA THR A 240 -14.66 -14.21 20.07
C THR A 240 -16.11 -13.89 20.42
N VAL A 241 -16.95 -14.92 20.47
CA VAL A 241 -18.31 -14.89 21.02
C VAL A 241 -18.39 -15.88 22.18
N ASN A 242 -18.56 -15.38 23.40
CA ASN A 242 -18.77 -16.20 24.60
C ASN A 242 -20.27 -16.37 24.87
N ARG A 243 -20.73 -17.61 25.04
CA ARG A 243 -22.12 -17.95 25.35
C ARG A 243 -22.16 -18.67 26.70
N ASN A 244 -22.69 -18.00 27.71
CA ASN A 244 -22.70 -18.46 29.11
C ASN A 244 -24.05 -19.00 29.56
#